data_AF-A0A925PPK7-F1
#
_entry.id   AF-A0A925PPK7-F1
#
_cell.length_a   1.000
_cell.length_b   1.000
_cell.length_c   1.000
_cell.angle_alpha   90.00
_cell.angle_beta   90.00
_cell.angle_gamma   90.00
#
_symmetry.space_group_name_H-M   'P 1'
#
loop_
_entity.id
_entity.type
_entity.pdbx_description
1 polymer ?
#
loop_
_entity_poly.entity_id
_entity_poly.type
_entity_poly.pdbx_seq_one_letter_code
_entity_poly.pdbx_strand_id
1 'polypeptide(L)'
;PPSAPPAAAASSSWSTTTANQDASSAGGSESKRSWRLFGRTAEADQAAQPAAPSSAAGGYRLQLATSRSEEEAKALWKKVSQSQGLGGMAPEIEKVDIGNFGTFYSLKIGPFPDKAQSLKVCNALKRSGIDCSPIAL
;
A
#
# COMPACT_ATOMS: atom_id res chain seq x y z
N PRO A 1 -57.50 23.02 13.85
CA PRO A 1 -57.62 21.60 14.26
C PRO A 1 -58.20 20.75 13.11
N PRO A 2 -57.69 19.53 12.84
CA PRO A 2 -57.84 18.37 13.74
C PRO A 2 -56.54 17.55 13.92
N SER A 3 -56.20 17.15 15.15
CA SER A 3 -56.39 15.80 15.73
C SER A 3 -55.24 14.82 15.44
N ALA A 4 -54.36 14.62 16.44
CA ALA A 4 -53.67 13.34 16.67
C ALA A 4 -54.65 12.36 17.34
N PRO A 5 -54.55 11.03 17.17
CA PRO A 5 -53.69 10.15 18.03
C PRO A 5 -53.27 8.81 17.33
N PRO A 6 -52.82 7.72 18.02
CA PRO A 6 -51.87 7.56 19.13
C PRO A 6 -50.70 6.58 18.81
N ALA A 7 -49.77 6.47 19.76
CA ALA A 7 -48.74 5.45 19.87
C ALA A 7 -49.27 4.02 20.08
N ALA A 8 -48.53 3.02 19.60
CA ALA A 8 -48.46 1.66 20.13
C ALA A 8 -47.06 1.11 19.80
N ALA A 9 -46.21 0.94 20.82
CA ALA A 9 -45.96 -0.35 21.46
C ALA A 9 -44.94 -1.19 20.65
N ALA A 10 -43.92 -1.82 21.23
CA ALA A 10 -43.48 -1.91 22.59
C ALA A 10 -42.01 -2.34 22.56
N SER A 11 -41.30 -1.93 23.59
CA SER A 11 -40.01 -2.43 24.01
C SER A 11 -39.96 -3.96 24.00
N SER A 12 -38.83 -4.53 23.58
CA SER A 12 -38.36 -5.81 24.10
C SER A 12 -36.89 -5.68 24.36
N SER A 13 -36.65 -4.87 25.39
CA SER A 13 -35.51 -4.95 26.27
C SER A 13 -35.10 -6.40 26.50
N TRP A 14 -33.80 -6.57 26.62
CA TRP A 14 -33.11 -7.45 27.56
C TRP A 14 -33.66 -8.88 27.73
N SER A 15 -32.88 -9.84 27.27
CA SER A 15 -32.41 -10.91 28.15
C SER A 15 -31.20 -11.58 27.51
N THR A 16 -30.04 -11.23 28.08
CA THR A 16 -28.82 -12.02 28.17
C THR A 16 -29.11 -13.52 28.26
N THR A 17 -28.38 -14.35 27.51
CA THR A 17 -27.77 -15.60 28.01
C THR A 17 -26.94 -16.29 26.91
N THR A 18 -25.63 -16.28 27.15
CA THR A 18 -24.70 -17.41 26.99
C THR A 18 -24.33 -17.91 25.59
N ALA A 19 -23.08 -17.57 25.25
CA ALA A 19 -22.00 -18.46 24.82
C ALA A 19 -22.31 -19.57 23.80
N ASN A 20 -21.75 -19.38 22.60
CA ASN A 20 -20.71 -20.23 22.04
C ASN A 20 -20.50 -21.58 22.78
N GLN A 21 -20.93 -22.69 22.17
CA GLN A 21 -20.02 -23.60 21.45
C GLN A 21 -20.69 -24.92 21.07
N ASP A 22 -20.19 -25.43 19.95
CA ASP A 22 -20.00 -26.85 19.60
C ASP A 22 -21.13 -27.69 18.96
N ALA A 23 -20.65 -28.60 18.10
CA ALA A 23 -21.28 -29.71 17.38
C ALA A 23 -21.92 -29.35 16.01
N SER A 24 -21.24 -29.54 14.87
CA SER A 24 -20.85 -30.83 14.24
C SER A 24 -21.98 -31.87 14.37
N SER A 25 -22.65 -32.42 13.36
CA SER A 25 -22.40 -32.64 11.93
C SER A 25 -23.71 -33.04 11.24
N ALA A 26 -23.89 -32.74 9.94
CA ALA A 26 -24.36 -33.68 8.89
C ALA A 26 -24.71 -32.95 7.57
N GLY A 27 -24.02 -33.33 6.48
CA GLY A 27 -24.37 -33.04 5.08
C GLY A 27 -24.07 -31.60 4.63
N GLY A 28 -23.36 -31.31 3.54
CA GLY A 28 -23.08 -32.07 2.35
C GLY A 28 -23.05 -31.08 1.18
N SER A 29 -21.86 -30.56 0.87
CA SER A 29 -21.40 -30.25 -0.49
C SER A 29 -22.33 -29.49 -1.47
N GLU A 30 -22.53 -28.17 -1.32
CA GLU A 30 -23.09 -27.35 -2.42
C GLU A 30 -22.40 -26.01 -2.72
N SER A 31 -21.59 -25.45 -1.83
CA SER A 31 -20.83 -24.21 -2.12
C SER A 31 -19.58 -24.42 -2.99
N LYS A 32 -19.39 -25.63 -3.58
CA LYS A 32 -18.27 -25.94 -4.48
C LYS A 32 -18.58 -26.06 -5.97
N ARG A 33 -19.85 -25.95 -6.37
CA ARG A 33 -20.27 -26.01 -7.78
C ARG A 33 -20.55 -24.64 -8.40
N SER A 34 -20.85 -23.61 -7.60
CA SER A 34 -21.17 -22.26 -8.09
C SER A 34 -19.96 -21.46 -8.59
N TRP A 35 -18.73 -21.86 -8.25
CA TRP A 35 -17.49 -21.22 -8.76
C TRP A 35 -16.81 -22.00 -9.89
N ARG A 36 -17.38 -23.13 -10.34
CA ARG A 36 -16.77 -23.99 -11.38
C ARG A 36 -17.39 -23.84 -12.77
N LEU A 37 -18.48 -23.07 -12.91
CA LEU A 37 -19.13 -22.81 -14.20
C LEU A 37 -18.67 -21.48 -14.84
N PHE A 38 -17.88 -20.66 -14.14
CA PHE A 38 -17.28 -19.43 -14.68
C PHE A 38 -15.77 -19.56 -14.91
N GLY A 39 -15.30 -20.79 -15.15
CA GLY A 39 -13.94 -21.05 -15.55
C GLY A 39 -13.76 -21.06 -17.07
N ARG A 40 -13.00 -20.06 -17.55
CA ARG A 40 -11.99 -20.13 -18.63
C ARG A 40 -12.38 -19.77 -20.08
N THR A 41 -11.92 -18.58 -20.46
CA THR A 41 -11.10 -18.33 -21.68
C THR A 41 -10.20 -17.13 -21.34
N ALA A 42 -8.96 -17.38 -20.92
CA ALA A 42 -7.72 -17.38 -21.73
C ALA A 42 -7.01 -16.00 -21.71
N GLU A 43 -5.73 -16.07 -21.34
CA GLU A 43 -4.65 -15.06 -21.40
C GLU A 43 -4.99 -13.57 -21.63
N ALA A 44 -4.67 -12.75 -20.63
CA ALA A 44 -3.71 -11.67 -20.82
C ALA A 44 -3.03 -11.37 -19.47
N ASP A 45 -1.73 -11.65 -19.46
CA ASP A 45 -0.70 -11.06 -18.61
C ASP A 45 -1.17 -9.83 -17.81
N GLN A 46 -1.41 -10.01 -16.51
CA GLN A 46 -1.35 -8.90 -15.58
C GLN A 46 -0.37 -9.31 -14.49
N ALA A 47 0.86 -8.88 -14.76
CA ALA A 47 2.05 -8.99 -13.98
C ALA A 47 1.81 -8.98 -12.47
N ALA A 48 2.54 -9.85 -11.80
CA ALA A 48 2.73 -9.89 -10.37
C ALA A 48 2.72 -8.48 -9.74
N GLN A 49 1.80 -8.26 -8.80
CA GLN A 49 2.09 -7.36 -7.69
C GLN A 49 2.63 -8.21 -6.53
N PRO A 50 3.96 -8.32 -6.35
CA PRO A 50 4.49 -8.73 -5.08
C PRO A 50 4.64 -7.47 -4.22
N ALA A 51 3.84 -7.34 -3.15
CA ALA A 51 4.25 -6.62 -1.95
C ALA A 51 3.29 -6.90 -0.79
N ALA A 52 3.28 -8.14 -0.30
CA ALA A 52 3.13 -8.30 1.14
C ALA A 52 4.45 -7.80 1.75
N PRO A 53 4.46 -6.79 2.65
CA PRO A 53 5.69 -6.41 3.32
C PRO A 53 6.09 -7.56 4.25
N SER A 54 7.06 -8.36 3.81
CA SER A 54 7.77 -9.28 4.69
C SER A 54 8.50 -8.45 5.72
N SER A 55 7.85 -8.25 6.86
CA SER A 55 8.46 -7.79 8.10
C SER A 55 9.52 -8.80 8.53
N ALA A 56 10.72 -8.70 7.97
CA ALA A 56 11.86 -9.50 8.37
C ALA A 56 13.15 -8.67 8.18
N ALA A 57 13.62 -8.10 9.29
CA ALA A 57 14.90 -7.41 9.44
C ALA A 57 15.08 -6.12 8.62
N GLY A 58 14.37 -5.06 9.06
CA GLY A 58 14.89 -3.68 9.18
C GLY A 58 15.75 -3.16 8.03
N GLY A 59 15.18 -3.01 6.84
CA GLY A 59 15.73 -2.16 5.80
C GLY A 59 14.77 -1.01 5.52
N TYR A 60 15.26 0.21 5.41
CA TYR A 60 14.47 1.34 4.92
C TYR A 60 15.05 1.81 3.60
N ARG A 61 14.23 2.10 2.60
CA ARG A 61 14.65 2.93 1.45
C ARG A 61 14.15 4.34 1.63
N LEU A 62 14.78 5.28 0.95
CA LEU A 62 14.22 6.62 0.78
C LEU A 62 13.70 6.75 -0.64
N GLN A 63 12.42 7.06 -0.78
CA GLN A 63 11.85 7.57 -2.02
C GLN A 63 12.05 9.08 -2.02
N LEU A 64 12.78 9.62 -3.00
CA LEU A 64 13.05 11.04 -3.13
C LEU A 64 11.95 11.75 -3.91
N ALA A 65 11.76 11.36 -5.17
CA ALA A 65 10.83 12.07 -6.04
C ALA A 65 10.15 11.08 -6.98
N THR A 66 8.89 11.39 -7.30
CA THR A 66 8.15 10.72 -8.37
C THR A 66 7.91 11.75 -9.46
N SER A 67 8.54 11.54 -10.60
CA SER A 67 8.50 12.44 -11.75
C SER A 67 7.73 11.81 -12.91
N ARG A 68 7.24 12.61 -13.86
CA ARG A 68 6.58 12.07 -15.07
C ARG A 68 7.58 11.64 -16.15
N SER A 69 8.84 12.02 -16.00
CA SER A 69 9.89 11.78 -17.00
C SER A 69 11.13 11.19 -16.35
N GLU A 70 11.73 10.18 -16.98
CA GLU A 70 12.96 9.56 -16.50
C GLU A 70 14.13 10.56 -16.42
N GLU A 71 14.18 11.49 -17.37
CA GLU A 71 15.19 12.55 -17.46
C GLU A 71 15.14 13.49 -16.24
N GLU A 72 13.94 13.81 -15.76
CA GLU A 72 13.75 14.64 -14.57
C GLU A 72 14.24 13.89 -13.32
N ALA A 73 13.91 12.61 -13.16
CA ALA A 73 14.43 11.77 -12.08
C ALA A 73 15.97 11.72 -12.10
N LYS A 74 16.57 11.52 -13.29
CA LYS A 74 18.04 11.48 -13.46
C LYS A 74 18.70 12.83 -13.16
N ALA A 75 18.11 13.93 -13.61
CA ALA A 75 18.61 15.27 -13.36
C ALA A 75 18.57 15.63 -11.86
N LEU A 76 17.45 15.30 -11.19
CA LEU A 76 17.32 15.44 -9.74
C LEU A 76 18.38 14.61 -9.01
N TRP A 77 18.59 13.36 -9.41
CA TRP A 77 19.62 12.52 -8.81
C TRP A 77 21.04 13.11 -8.97
N LYS A 78 21.38 13.61 -10.15
CA LYS A 78 22.69 14.25 -10.39
C LYS A 78 22.91 15.44 -9.46
N LYS A 79 21.87 16.26 -9.25
CA LYS A 79 21.93 17.39 -8.32
C LYS A 79 22.08 16.95 -6.86
N VAL A 80 21.32 15.94 -6.45
CA VAL A 80 21.35 15.34 -5.10
C VAL A 80 22.71 14.73 -4.78
N SER A 81 23.19 13.87 -5.66
CA SER A 81 24.43 13.12 -5.46
C SER A 81 25.63 14.05 -5.29
N GLN A 82 25.63 15.18 -6.01
CA GLN A 82 26.64 16.22 -5.88
C GLN A 82 26.49 17.04 -4.60
N SER A 83 25.27 17.47 -4.24
CA SER A 83 25.07 18.38 -3.10
C SER A 83 25.20 17.69 -1.73
N GLN A 84 24.78 16.43 -1.64
CA GLN A 84 24.74 15.68 -0.39
C GLN A 84 25.89 14.68 -0.24
N GLY A 85 26.82 14.62 -1.20
CA GLY A 85 27.91 13.64 -1.21
C GLY A 85 27.40 12.20 -1.35
N LEU A 86 26.19 12.00 -1.89
CA LEU A 86 25.58 10.68 -2.09
C LEU A 86 26.08 9.98 -3.36
N GLY A 87 27.15 10.48 -4.00
CA GLY A 87 27.72 9.90 -5.21
C GLY A 87 28.22 8.45 -5.07
N GLY A 88 28.42 7.97 -3.85
CA GLY A 88 28.73 6.56 -3.57
C GLY A 88 27.52 5.63 -3.51
N MET A 89 26.29 6.17 -3.55
CA MET A 89 25.05 5.39 -3.57
C MET A 89 24.52 5.30 -5.01
N ALA A 90 23.86 4.19 -5.36
CA ALA A 90 23.20 4.06 -6.64
C ALA A 90 21.73 4.54 -6.55
N PRO A 91 21.26 5.34 -7.51
CA PRO A 91 19.83 5.62 -7.64
C PRO A 91 19.10 4.39 -8.17
N GLU A 92 17.93 4.10 -7.61
CA GLU A 92 16.98 3.13 -8.14
C GLU A 92 15.81 3.92 -8.76
N ILE A 93 15.76 3.96 -10.09
CA ILE A 93 14.66 4.60 -10.82
C ILE A 93 13.69 3.50 -11.23
N GLU A 94 12.53 3.50 -10.61
CA GLU A 94 11.45 2.55 -10.90
C GLU A 94 10.38 3.21 -11.75
N LYS A 95 10.03 2.55 -12.86
CA LYS A 95 8.91 2.95 -13.70
C LYS A 95 7.61 2.41 -13.10
N VAL A 96 6.76 3.30 -12.64
CA VAL A 96 5.47 3.01 -12.00
C VAL A 96 4.35 3.46 -12.93
N ASP A 97 3.58 2.52 -13.46
CA ASP A 97 2.38 2.86 -14.22
C ASP A 97 1.19 3.05 -13.28
N ILE A 98 0.64 4.26 -13.25
CA ILE A 98 -0.50 4.62 -12.39
C ILE A 98 -1.77 4.64 -13.25
N GLY A 99 -1.94 3.61 -14.10
CA GLY A 99 -3.11 3.40 -14.95
C GLY A 99 -3.52 4.65 -15.70
N ASN A 100 -4.68 5.21 -15.35
CA ASN A 100 -5.24 6.37 -16.04
C ASN A 100 -4.47 7.69 -15.83
N PHE A 101 -3.51 7.74 -14.89
CA PHE A 101 -2.65 8.89 -14.67
C PHE A 101 -1.36 8.84 -15.51
N GLY A 102 -1.13 7.72 -16.20
CA GLY A 102 0.04 7.46 -17.02
C GLY A 102 1.21 6.88 -16.23
N THR A 103 2.38 6.89 -16.87
CA THR A 103 3.60 6.34 -16.32
C THR A 103 4.40 7.40 -15.55
N PHE A 104 4.91 7.01 -14.38
CA PHE A 104 5.73 7.82 -13.50
C PHE A 104 7.07 7.12 -13.24
N TYR A 105 8.06 7.89 -12.83
CA TYR A 105 9.41 7.43 -12.50
C TYR A 105 9.71 7.81 -11.06
N SER A 106 9.73 6.82 -10.18
CA SER A 106 10.08 6.96 -8.77
C SER A 106 11.58 6.77 -8.58
N LEU A 107 12.23 7.79 -8.05
CA LEU A 107 13.63 7.76 -7.65
C LEU A 107 13.73 7.33 -6.19
N LYS A 108 14.36 6.18 -5.94
CA LYS A 108 14.64 5.61 -4.63
C LYS A 108 16.16 5.52 -4.43
N ILE A 109 16.62 5.51 -3.18
CA ILE A 109 18.02 5.22 -2.84
C ILE A 109 18.10 4.25 -1.68
N GLY A 110 19.11 3.38 -1.78
CA GLY A 110 19.78 2.65 -0.70
C GLY A 110 18.90 1.88 0.28
N PRO A 111 19.16 0.59 0.56
CA PRO A 111 18.73 0.05 1.83
C PRO A 111 19.55 0.71 2.96
N PHE A 112 18.88 1.49 3.80
CA PHE A 112 19.38 2.00 5.07
C PHE A 112 19.08 0.99 6.18
N PRO A 113 20.00 0.81 7.15
CA PRO A 113 19.82 -0.15 8.25
C PRO A 113 18.74 0.28 9.26
N ASP A 114 18.50 1.58 9.39
CA ASP A 114 17.62 2.15 10.41
C ASP A 114 16.80 3.30 9.88
N LYS A 115 15.61 3.48 10.45
CA LYS A 115 14.74 4.63 10.18
C LYS A 115 15.43 5.96 10.52
N ALA A 116 16.26 5.98 11.56
CA ALA A 116 16.95 7.21 11.97
C ALA A 116 17.99 7.65 10.92
N GLN A 117 18.70 6.71 10.30
CA GLN A 117 19.67 7.01 9.24
C GLN A 117 18.97 7.50 7.97
N SER A 118 17.88 6.84 7.56
CA SER A 118 17.08 7.30 6.43
C SER A 118 16.48 8.69 6.69
N LEU A 119 15.95 8.96 7.88
CA LEU A 119 15.44 10.28 8.23
C LEU A 119 16.51 11.39 8.23
N LYS A 120 17.74 11.10 8.67
CA LYS A 120 18.85 12.05 8.62
C LYS A 120 19.18 12.46 7.19
N VAL A 121 19.36 11.47 6.31
CA VAL A 121 19.61 11.72 4.88
C VAL A 121 18.43 12.46 4.25
N CYS A 122 17.20 12.04 4.56
CA CYS A 122 16.00 12.71 4.10
C CYS A 122 15.96 14.18 4.52
N ASN A 123 16.23 14.50 5.78
CA ASN A 123 16.23 15.90 6.24
C ASN A 123 17.24 16.76 5.47
N ALA A 124 18.40 16.20 5.14
CA ALA A 124 19.43 16.88 4.37
C ALA A 124 18.99 17.12 2.91
N LEU A 125 18.25 16.16 2.32
CA LEU A 125 17.60 16.31 1.01
C LEU A 125 16.52 17.40 1.01
N LYS A 126 15.67 17.46 2.05
CA LYS A 126 14.63 18.49 2.18
C LYS A 126 15.21 19.90 2.23
N ARG A 127 16.37 20.08 2.86
CA ARG A 127 17.10 21.37 2.84
C ARG A 127 17.55 21.78 1.44
N SER A 128 17.74 20.83 0.53
CA SER A 128 18.04 21.08 -0.88
C SER A 128 16.78 21.30 -1.73
N GLY A 129 15.59 21.32 -1.13
CA GLY A 129 14.30 21.48 -1.80
C GLY A 129 13.75 20.18 -2.39
N ILE A 130 14.22 19.03 -1.92
CA ILE A 130 13.89 17.72 -2.47
C ILE A 130 13.06 16.98 -1.44
N ASP A 131 11.83 16.65 -1.79
CA ASP A 131 11.00 15.87 -0.88
C ASP A 131 11.58 14.46 -0.72
N CYS A 132 11.21 13.79 0.36
CA CYS A 132 11.66 12.44 0.60
C CYS A 132 10.77 11.76 1.62
N SER A 133 10.54 10.47 1.41
CA SER A 133 9.74 9.62 2.26
C SER A 133 10.48 8.31 2.56
N PRO A 134 10.67 7.95 3.84
CA PRO A 134 11.18 6.64 4.20
C PRO A 134 10.11 5.57 3.95
N ILE A 135 10.46 4.60 3.12
CA ILE A 135 9.67 3.42 2.83
C ILE A 135 10.34 2.21 3.51
N ALA A 136 9.57 1.43 4.25
CA ALA A 136 10.08 0.17 4.81
C ALA A 136 10.21 -0.86 3.68
N LEU A 137 11.31 -1.62 3.69
CA LEU A 137 11.55 -2.75 2.78
C LEU A 137 10.83 -4.01 3.25
#